data_AF-A0A9P0YU72-F1
#
_entry.id   AF-A0A9P0YU72-F1
#
_cell.length_a   1.000
_cell.length_b   1.000
_cell.length_c   1.000
_cell.angle_alpha   90.00
_cell.angle_beta   90.00
_cell.angle_gamma   90.00
#
_symmetry.space_group_name_H-M   'P 1'
#
loop_
_entity.id
_entity.type
_entity.pdbx_description
1 polymer ?
#
loop_
_entity_poly.entity_id
_entity_poly.type
_entity_poly.pdbx_seq_one_letter_code
_entity_poly.pdbx_strand_id
1 'polypeptide(L)'
;MKENHTGAILLQASNRDSVYPFKATQSTSSSLALKTTLVSNPVWHKRLGHCGDDVLSSLRKYNLISSTSTFSHDCVSCKLGKFHRLPFHDVTHNFTAPLQLIDSDV
;
A
#
# COMPACT_ATOMS: atom_id res chain seq x y z
N MET A 1 -3.03 11.66 -29.29
CA MET A 1 -3.77 12.70 -28.52
C MET A 1 -3.75 13.99 -29.34
N LYS A 2 -4.91 14.66 -29.48
CA LYS A 2 -5.07 15.84 -30.33
C LYS A 2 -5.63 16.98 -29.50
N GLU A 3 -5.10 18.17 -29.69
CA GLU A 3 -5.50 19.38 -28.98
C GLU A 3 -6.79 19.97 -29.58
N ASN A 4 -7.73 20.39 -28.74
CA ASN A 4 -9.07 20.81 -29.17
C ASN A 4 -9.16 22.26 -29.69
N HIS A 5 -8.13 23.10 -29.56
CA HIS A 5 -8.20 24.50 -30.05
C HIS A 5 -7.44 24.73 -31.36
N THR A 6 -6.28 24.09 -31.56
CA THR A 6 -5.46 24.27 -32.77
C THR A 6 -5.58 23.11 -33.76
N GLY A 7 -6.23 22.00 -33.36
CA GLY A 7 -6.33 20.79 -34.18
C GLY A 7 -4.99 20.06 -34.40
N ALA A 8 -3.92 20.54 -33.78
CA ALA A 8 -2.59 19.95 -33.87
C ALA A 8 -2.55 18.59 -33.15
N ILE A 9 -1.91 17.61 -33.80
CA ILE A 9 -1.70 16.30 -33.20
C ILE A 9 -0.50 16.43 -32.26
N LEU A 10 -0.76 16.39 -30.94
CA LEU A 10 0.27 16.51 -29.91
C LEU A 10 1.07 15.22 -29.75
N LEU A 11 0.45 14.08 -30.02
CA LEU A 11 1.11 12.78 -29.88
C LEU A 11 0.61 11.83 -30.97
N GLN A 12 1.48 11.56 -31.93
CA GLN A 12 1.29 10.53 -32.95
C GLN A 12 2.25 9.38 -32.64
N ALA A 13 1.73 8.28 -32.10
CA ALA A 13 2.54 7.09 -31.95
C ALA A 13 2.71 6.43 -33.31
N SER A 14 3.96 6.26 -33.75
CA SER A 14 4.27 5.54 -34.98
C SER A 14 4.01 4.05 -34.74
N ASN A 15 2.81 3.60 -35.08
CA ASN A 15 2.44 2.19 -35.09
C ASN A 15 3.08 1.54 -36.33
N ARG A 16 3.90 0.51 -36.13
CA ARG A 16 4.20 -0.47 -37.17
C ARG A 16 3.59 -1.79 -36.70
N ASP A 17 2.68 -2.33 -37.51
CA ASP A 17 2.11 -3.67 -37.33
C ASP A 17 1.50 -3.93 -35.94
N SER A 18 0.73 -2.98 -35.40
CA SER A 18 0.04 -3.08 -34.10
C SER A 18 0.93 -3.15 -32.86
N VAL A 19 2.25 -2.94 -33.01
CA VAL A 19 3.20 -2.94 -31.90
C VAL A 19 3.80 -1.56 -31.74
N TYR A 20 3.85 -1.06 -30.50
CA TYR A 20 4.56 0.17 -30.17
C TYR A 20 6.06 -0.15 -30.07
N PRO A 21 6.92 0.34 -30.97
CA PRO A 21 8.34 0.03 -30.92
C PRO A 21 9.00 0.78 -29.75
N PHE A 22 9.30 0.06 -28.66
CA PHE A 22 10.16 0.56 -27.59
C PHE A 22 11.61 0.53 -28.09
N LYS A 23 12.16 1.70 -28.44
CA LYS A 23 13.59 1.83 -28.72
C LYS A 23 14.34 1.79 -27.40
N ALA A 24 14.73 0.60 -26.95
CA ALA A 24 15.71 0.47 -25.88
C ALA A 24 17.01 1.12 -26.37
N THR A 25 17.28 2.34 -25.91
CA THR A 25 18.63 2.90 -26.02
C THR A 25 19.54 1.91 -25.32
N GLN A 26 20.52 1.35 -26.03
CA GLN A 26 21.57 0.53 -25.44
C GLN A 26 22.40 1.46 -24.53
N SER A 27 21.88 1.72 -23.34
CA SER A 27 22.66 2.28 -22.25
C SER A 27 23.64 1.19 -21.88
N THR A 28 24.94 1.50 -21.99
CA THR A 28 26.03 0.63 -21.55
C THR A 28 25.67 0.00 -20.22
N SER A 29 25.38 -1.30 -20.25
CA SER A 29 24.82 -2.05 -19.15
C SER A 29 25.82 -2.10 -18.00
N SER A 30 25.80 -1.12 -17.08
CA SER A 30 26.18 -1.45 -15.72
C SER A 30 25.11 -2.40 -15.23
N SER A 31 25.42 -3.69 -15.15
CA SER A 31 24.54 -4.69 -14.54
C SER A 31 24.39 -4.35 -13.05
N LEU A 32 23.50 -3.40 -12.76
CA LEU A 32 23.00 -3.11 -11.43
C LEU A 32 21.74 -3.98 -11.19
N ALA A 33 21.74 -5.22 -11.69
CA ALA A 33 20.57 -6.09 -11.60
C ALA A 33 20.34 -6.65 -10.18
N LEU A 34 21.27 -6.49 -9.25
CA LEU A 34 21.08 -6.98 -7.88
C LEU A 34 21.92 -6.21 -6.86
N LYS A 35 21.59 -4.95 -6.61
CA LYS A 35 22.03 -4.34 -5.36
C LYS A 35 21.17 -4.92 -4.24
N THR A 36 21.69 -5.95 -3.55
CA THR A 36 21.19 -6.35 -2.23
C THR A 36 21.57 -5.26 -1.21
N THR A 37 21.07 -4.05 -1.42
CA THR A 37 21.15 -3.02 -0.37
C THR A 37 20.32 -3.54 0.77
N LEU A 38 20.88 -3.61 1.98
CA LEU A 38 20.10 -3.95 3.15
C LEU A 38 18.91 -3.00 3.25
N VAL A 39 17.72 -3.58 3.10
CA VAL A 39 16.47 -2.85 3.10
C VAL A 39 15.91 -2.89 4.52
N SER A 40 15.56 -1.73 5.06
CA SER A 40 15.02 -1.62 6.41
C SER A 40 13.66 -2.33 6.56
N ASN A 41 13.36 -2.78 7.78
CA ASN A 41 12.09 -3.42 8.12
C ASN A 41 10.84 -2.60 7.70
N PRO A 42 10.80 -1.26 7.86
CA PRO A 42 9.67 -0.45 7.40
C PRO A 42 9.44 -0.50 5.88
N VAL A 43 10.49 -0.76 5.09
CA VAL A 43 10.37 -0.90 3.63
C VAL A 43 9.87 -2.29 3.28
N TRP A 44 10.39 -3.34 3.91
CA TRP A 44 9.87 -4.70 3.74
C TRP A 44 8.40 -4.82 4.16
N HIS A 45 8.05 -4.20 5.28
CA HIS A 45 6.68 -4.05 5.75
C HIS A 45 5.75 -3.53 4.65
N LYS A 46 6.11 -2.41 3.98
CA LYS A 46 5.31 -1.83 2.89
C LYS A 46 5.27 -2.73 1.65
N ARG A 47 6.40 -3.31 1.25
CA ARG A 47 6.51 -4.17 0.05
C ARG A 47 5.68 -5.45 0.15
N LEU A 48 5.58 -6.02 1.35
CA LEU A 48 4.90 -7.29 1.62
C LEU A 48 3.46 -7.09 2.11
N GLY A 49 2.84 -5.95 1.80
CA GLY A 49 1.43 -5.72 2.12
C GLY A 49 1.18 -5.46 3.60
N HIS A 50 2.01 -4.64 4.24
CA HIS A 50 1.86 -4.22 5.64
C HIS A 50 1.94 -5.36 6.67
N CYS A 51 2.71 -6.41 6.36
CA CYS A 51 2.94 -7.53 7.27
C CYS A 51 3.58 -7.09 8.61
N GLY A 52 3.23 -7.78 9.70
CA GLY A 52 3.77 -7.50 11.03
C GLY A 52 5.21 -7.94 11.22
N ASP A 53 5.82 -7.55 12.36
CA ASP A 53 7.21 -7.91 12.68
C ASP A 53 7.41 -9.43 12.81
N ASP A 54 6.42 -10.18 13.27
CA ASP A 54 6.50 -11.65 13.39
C ASP A 54 6.72 -12.33 12.02
N VAL A 55 6.04 -11.81 10.99
CA VAL A 55 6.17 -12.30 9.61
C VAL A 55 7.55 -11.93 9.06
N LEU A 56 7.98 -10.68 9.25
CA LEU A 56 9.32 -10.24 8.83
C LEU A 56 10.44 -10.98 9.57
N SER A 57 10.25 -11.32 10.84
CA SER A 57 11.19 -12.11 11.64
C SER A 57 11.29 -13.54 11.12
N SER A 58 10.15 -14.15 10.80
CA SER A 58 10.09 -15.45 10.12
C SER A 58 10.83 -15.42 8.78
N LEU A 59 10.56 -14.42 7.93
CA LEU A 59 11.23 -14.28 6.63
C LEU A 59 12.75 -14.08 6.74
N ARG A 60 13.21 -13.31 7.75
CA ARG A 60 14.64 -13.17 8.07
C ARG A 60 15.25 -14.49 8.52
N LYS A 61 14.56 -15.25 9.38
CA LYS A 61 15.01 -16.57 9.86
C LYS A 61 15.23 -17.55 8.70
N TYR A 62 14.40 -17.49 7.68
CA TYR A 62 14.53 -18.32 6.47
C TYR A 62 15.43 -17.71 5.39
N ASN A 63 16.14 -16.60 5.68
CA ASN A 63 16.99 -15.87 4.73
C ASN A 63 16.27 -15.42 3.44
N LEU A 64 14.95 -15.24 3.50
CA LEU A 64 14.14 -14.78 2.37
C LEU A 64 14.21 -13.27 2.19
N ILE A 65 14.56 -12.53 3.25
CA ILE A 65 14.79 -11.09 3.24
C ILE A 65 16.01 -10.76 4.10
N SER A 66 16.68 -9.65 3.79
CA SER A 66 17.77 -9.09 4.60
C SER A 66 17.42 -7.68 5.06
N SER A 67 17.58 -7.41 6.36
CA SER A 67 17.23 -6.14 7.01
C SER A 67 18.08 -5.90 8.26
N THR A 68 18.60 -4.69 8.40
CA THR A 68 19.42 -4.23 9.55
C THR A 68 18.65 -3.46 10.60
N SER A 69 17.42 -3.02 10.32
CA SER A 69 16.70 -2.11 11.22
C SER A 69 15.65 -2.83 12.05
N THR A 70 15.33 -2.26 13.20
CA THR A 70 14.14 -2.66 13.98
C THR A 70 12.86 -2.30 13.24
N PHE A 71 11.77 -2.99 13.56
CA PHE A 71 10.45 -2.72 13.01
C PHE A 71 9.80 -1.55 13.75
N SER A 72 9.24 -0.60 13.00
CA SER A 72 8.46 0.52 13.56
C SER A 72 6.99 0.31 13.26
N HIS A 73 6.13 0.41 14.28
CA HIS A 73 4.67 0.34 14.13
C HIS A 73 4.04 1.67 13.64
N ASP A 74 4.84 2.67 13.28
CA ASP A 74 4.39 4.00 12.83
C ASP A 74 3.97 4.07 11.35
N CYS A 75 3.35 3.01 10.83
CA CYS A 75 2.78 3.04 9.50
C CYS A 75 1.37 3.65 9.50
N VAL A 76 1.19 4.76 8.80
CA VAL A 76 -0.12 5.45 8.67
C VAL A 76 -1.20 4.52 8.12
N SER A 77 -0.91 3.79 7.03
CA SER A 77 -1.86 2.85 6.41
C SER A 77 -2.26 1.73 7.38
N CYS A 78 -1.32 1.22 8.18
CA CYS A 78 -1.64 0.21 9.19
C CYS A 78 -2.47 0.77 10.32
N LYS A 79 -2.18 1.97 10.80
CA LYS A 79 -3.00 2.62 11.83
C LYS A 79 -4.43 2.72 11.31
N LEU A 80 -4.63 3.36 10.16
CA LEU A 80 -5.94 3.53 9.54
C LEU A 80 -6.66 2.20 9.23
N GLY A 81 -5.94 1.16 8.81
CA GLY A 81 -6.53 -0.13 8.42
C GLY A 81 -6.70 -1.15 9.56
N LYS A 82 -5.92 -1.06 10.64
CA LYS A 82 -6.00 -1.95 11.82
C LYS A 82 -6.75 -1.35 13.01
N PHE A 83 -7.31 -0.15 12.89
CA PHE A 83 -8.33 0.28 13.84
C PHE A 83 -9.56 -0.61 13.65
N HIS A 84 -9.58 -1.76 14.34
CA HIS A 84 -10.85 -2.25 14.83
C HIS A 84 -11.41 -1.10 15.67
N ARG A 85 -12.66 -0.73 15.40
CA ARG A 85 -13.37 0.18 16.28
C ARG A 85 -13.26 -0.45 17.67
N LEU A 86 -12.71 0.28 18.65
CA LEU A 86 -12.70 -0.19 20.04
C LEU A 86 -14.14 -0.63 20.38
N PRO A 87 -14.30 -1.68 21.20
CA PRO A 87 -15.62 -2.04 21.70
C PRO A 87 -16.32 -0.78 22.20
N PHE A 88 -17.58 -0.60 21.83
CA PHE A 88 -18.39 0.41 22.49
C PHE A 88 -18.34 0.14 23.99
N HIS A 89 -18.35 1.20 24.81
CA HIS A 89 -18.58 1.00 26.23
C HIS A 89 -19.91 0.29 26.42
N ASP A 90 -19.93 -0.72 27.29
CA ASP A 90 -21.17 -1.39 27.67
C ASP A 90 -22.05 -0.37 28.41
N VAL A 91 -23.05 0.16 27.71
CA VAL A 91 -24.08 0.99 28.33
C VAL A 91 -25.19 0.06 28.79
N THR A 92 -25.27 -0.17 30.10
CA THR A 92 -26.41 -0.86 30.70
C THR A 92 -27.51 0.16 30.94
N HIS A 93 -28.58 0.09 30.16
CA HIS A 93 -29.77 0.88 30.39
C HIS A 93 -30.72 0.15 31.35
N ASN A 94 -30.96 0.72 32.52
CA ASN A 94 -31.96 0.23 33.46
C ASN A 94 -33.20 1.11 33.39
N PHE A 95 -34.35 0.51 33.10
CA PHE A 95 -35.64 1.19 33.07
C PHE A 95 -36.52 0.66 34.20
N THR A 96 -37.07 1.56 35.00
CA THR A 96 -37.90 1.27 36.17
C THR A 96 -39.39 1.56 35.89
N ALA A 97 -39.72 2.15 34.74
CA ALA A 97 -41.08 2.53 34.38
C ALA A 97 -41.39 2.29 32.87
N PRO A 98 -42.68 2.13 32.50
CA PRO A 98 -43.09 2.04 31.10
C PRO A 98 -42.73 3.30 30.29
N LEU A 99 -42.39 3.14 29.01
CA LEU A 99 -42.07 4.23 28.05
C LEU A 99 -40.84 5.08 28.42
N GLN A 100 -39.94 4.59 29.26
CA GLN A 100 -38.78 5.34 29.74
C GLN A 100 -37.64 5.47 28.71
N LEU A 101 -37.67 4.65 27.65
CA LEU A 101 -36.86 4.82 26.45
C LEU A 101 -37.74 4.58 25.23
N ILE A 102 -37.78 5.57 24.34
CA ILE A 102 -38.38 5.48 23.01
C ILE A 102 -37.26 5.84 22.04
N ASP A 103 -36.91 4.90 21.18
CA ASP A 103 -35.97 5.11 20.08
C ASP A 103 -36.77 5.21 18.78
N SER A 104 -36.39 6.12 17.90
CA SER A 104 -37.07 6.33 16.61
C SER A 104 -36.05 6.75 15.59
N ASP A 105 -35.86 5.88 14.59
CA ASP A 105 -35.08 6.19 13.40
C ASP A 105 -35.99 6.83 12.33
N VAL A 106 -35.40 7.60 11.40
CA VAL A 106 -36.11 8.34 10.33
C VAL A 106 -36.04 7.60 9.00
#